data_AF-A0A497PU16-F1
#
_entry.id   AF-A0A497PU16-F1
#
_cell.length_a   1.000
_cell.length_b   1.000
_cell.length_c   1.000
_cell.angle_alpha   90.00
_cell.angle_beta   90.00
_cell.angle_gamma   90.00
#
_symmetry.space_group_name_H-M   'P 1'
#
loop_
_entity.id
_entity.type
_entity.pdbx_description
1 polymer ?
#
loop_
_entity_poly.entity_id
_entity_poly.type
_entity_poly.pdbx_seq_one_letter_code
_entity_poly.pdbx_strand_id
1 'polypeptide(L)'
;MNFLTCHKISEVDCVYWNRRVDHLRKIYAERQQYLNPINGKKKHFDLKQVKGIIAKIKDVEERLDILPTVETVQKIVDEIMEKKEVCQNSSETYESKIVCSETEIIQLSNRGYDCQFIGREKWLMRKKVIGQTGSLTS
;
A
#
# COMPACT_ATOMS: atom_id res chain seq x y z
N MET A 1 -21.42 80.75 -22.32
CA MET A 1 -21.50 79.35 -21.87
C MET A 1 -20.08 78.78 -21.89
N ASN A 2 -19.38 78.77 -20.76
CA ASN A 2 -18.02 78.22 -20.67
C ASN A 2 -18.09 76.72 -20.37
N PHE A 3 -17.88 75.89 -21.40
CA PHE A 3 -18.05 74.43 -21.40
C PHE A 3 -16.87 73.65 -20.78
N LEU A 4 -15.89 74.33 -20.17
CA LEU A 4 -14.72 73.70 -19.53
C LEU A 4 -14.52 74.27 -18.13
N THR A 5 -15.54 74.16 -17.28
CA THR A 5 -15.32 74.23 -15.83
C THR A 5 -14.70 72.89 -15.40
N CYS A 6 -13.42 72.70 -15.72
CA CYS A 6 -12.62 71.69 -15.05
C CYS A 6 -12.62 72.07 -13.57
N HIS A 7 -13.38 71.34 -12.74
CA HIS A 7 -13.37 71.56 -11.30
C HIS A 7 -11.92 71.54 -10.83
N LYS A 8 -11.46 72.66 -10.27
CA LYS A 8 -10.12 72.75 -9.68
C LYS A 8 -10.06 71.68 -8.59
N ILE A 9 -9.24 70.65 -8.81
CA ILE A 9 -9.05 69.57 -7.84
C ILE A 9 -8.64 70.23 -6.52
N SER A 10 -9.34 69.89 -5.43
CA SER A 10 -9.03 70.43 -4.12
C SER A 10 -7.58 70.10 -3.77
N GLU A 11 -6.88 71.00 -3.08
CA GLU A 11 -5.52 70.75 -2.59
C GLU A 11 -5.47 69.49 -1.71
N VAL A 12 -6.55 69.24 -0.94
CA VAL A 12 -6.72 68.03 -0.12
C VAL A 12 -6.74 66.78 -0.99
N ASP A 13 -7.47 66.80 -2.10
CA ASP A 13 -7.56 65.67 -3.03
C ASP A 13 -6.23 65.45 -3.77
N CYS A 14 -5.53 66.52 -4.11
CA CYS A 14 -4.21 66.45 -4.73
C CYS A 14 -3.20 65.76 -3.81
N VAL A 15 -3.17 66.13 -2.53
CA VAL A 15 -2.33 65.49 -1.51
C VAL A 15 -2.72 64.02 -1.30
N TYR A 16 -4.02 63.71 -1.24
CA TYR A 16 -4.52 62.34 -1.12
C TYR A 16 -4.07 61.47 -2.31
N TRP A 17 -4.25 61.96 -3.54
CA TRP A 17 -3.85 61.25 -4.75
C TRP A 17 -2.34 61.02 -4.82
N ASN A 18 -1.54 62.02 -4.46
CA ASN A 18 -0.08 61.86 -4.41
C ASN A 18 0.33 60.76 -3.41
N ARG A 19 -0.23 60.77 -2.19
CA ARG A 19 0.02 59.71 -1.20
C ARG A 19 -0.41 58.33 -1.69
N ARG A 20 -1.55 58.25 -2.38
CA ARG A 20 -2.07 56.99 -2.96
C ARG A 20 -1.14 56.45 -4.03
N VAL A 21 -0.65 57.32 -4.92
CA VAL A 21 0.29 56.96 -5.99
C VAL A 21 1.62 56.50 -5.41
N ASP A 22 2.17 57.19 -4.41
CA ASP A 22 3.42 56.80 -3.77
C ASP A 22 3.31 55.45 -3.04
N HIS A 23 2.17 55.19 -2.41
CA HIS A 23 1.89 53.88 -1.82
C HIS A 23 1.86 52.77 -2.88
N LEU A 24 1.22 53.01 -4.03
CA LEU A 24 1.20 52.06 -5.14
C LEU A 24 2.59 51.83 -5.75
N ARG A 25 3.41 52.88 -5.89
CA ARG A 25 4.80 52.75 -6.32
C ARG A 25 5.62 51.87 -5.38
N LYS A 26 5.43 52.03 -4.07
CA LYS A 26 6.09 51.19 -3.06
C LYS A 26 5.69 49.72 -3.20
N ILE A 27 4.40 49.42 -3.29
CA ILE A 27 3.89 48.05 -3.52
C ILE A 27 4.48 47.47 -4.82
N TYR A 28 4.53 48.27 -5.88
CA TYR A 28 5.05 47.82 -7.16
C TYR A 28 6.55 47.49 -7.07
N ALA A 29 7.34 48.35 -6.41
CA ALA A 29 8.76 48.11 -6.18
C ALA A 29 9.01 46.83 -5.35
N GLU A 30 8.21 46.59 -4.31
CA GLU A 30 8.27 45.36 -3.51
C GLU A 30 7.92 44.11 -4.32
N ARG A 31 6.95 44.20 -5.26
CA ARG A 31 6.51 43.07 -6.09
C ARG A 31 7.40 42.84 -7.31
N GLN A 32 8.16 43.85 -7.75
CA GLN A 32 9.05 43.75 -8.90
C GLN A 32 10.09 42.62 -8.73
N GLN A 33 10.52 42.32 -7.50
CA GLN A 33 11.45 41.22 -7.22
C GLN A 33 10.88 39.82 -7.47
N TYR A 34 9.56 39.68 -7.62
CA TYR A 34 8.88 38.40 -7.88
C TYR A 34 8.32 38.29 -9.29
N LEU A 35 7.96 39.42 -9.91
CA LEU A 35 7.29 39.46 -11.21
C LEU A 35 8.25 39.72 -12.38
N ASN A 36 9.46 40.22 -12.12
CA ASN A 36 10.37 40.64 -13.17
C ASN A 36 11.37 39.50 -13.49
N PRO A 37 11.35 38.89 -14.69
CA PRO A 37 12.27 37.80 -15.03
C PRO A 37 13.74 38.22 -15.07
N ILE A 38 13.99 39.53 -15.22
CA ILE A 38 15.32 40.13 -15.34
C ILE A 38 15.87 40.55 -13.97
N ASN A 39 15.04 41.19 -13.14
CA ASN A 39 15.44 41.74 -11.83
C ASN A 39 14.92 40.94 -10.62
N GLY A 40 14.13 39.90 -10.87
CA GLY A 40 13.58 39.07 -9.82
C GLY A 40 14.66 38.23 -9.17
N LYS A 41 14.50 37.91 -7.89
CA LYS A 41 15.38 36.96 -7.20
C LYS A 41 15.25 35.61 -7.90
N LYS A 42 16.15 35.32 -8.84
CA LYS A 42 16.25 34.00 -9.46
C LYS A 42 16.40 33.01 -8.31
N LYS A 43 15.50 32.03 -8.23
CA LYS A 43 15.68 30.90 -7.31
C LYS A 43 16.98 30.23 -7.74
N HIS A 44 18.06 30.52 -7.02
CA HIS A 44 19.35 29.90 -7.27
C HIS A 44 19.25 28.48 -6.74
N PHE A 45 18.91 27.54 -7.61
CA PHE A 45 18.98 26.14 -7.26
C PHE A 45 20.45 25.78 -7.11
N ASP A 46 20.81 25.21 -5.96
CA ASP A 46 22.15 24.69 -5.78
C ASP A 46 22.32 23.47 -6.69
N LEU A 47 23.07 23.67 -7.79
CA LEU A 47 23.37 22.62 -8.76
C LEU A 47 24.06 21.41 -8.09
N LYS A 48 24.77 21.61 -6.97
CA LYS A 48 25.37 20.53 -6.20
C LYS A 48 24.32 19.67 -5.52
N GLN A 49 23.26 20.27 -4.98
CA GLN A 49 22.14 19.53 -4.39
C GLN A 49 21.40 18.73 -5.45
N VAL A 50 21.12 19.34 -6.61
CA VAL A 50 20.45 18.65 -7.73
C VAL A 50 21.26 17.46 -8.21
N LYS A 51 22.58 17.64 -8.41
CA LYS A 51 23.49 16.54 -8.75
C LYS A 51 23.51 15.44 -7.69
N GLY A 52 23.49 15.80 -6.41
CA GLY A 52 23.43 14.84 -5.31
C GLY A 52 22.12 14.04 -5.28
N ILE A 53 20.99 14.68 -5.60
CA ILE A 53 19.70 14.00 -5.72
C ILE A 53 19.73 12.99 -6.88
N ILE A 54 20.24 13.40 -8.04
CA ILE A 54 20.35 12.51 -9.22
C ILE A 54 21.22 11.30 -8.91
N ALA A 55 22.36 11.49 -8.23
CA ALA A 55 23.23 10.39 -7.84
C ALA A 55 22.54 9.37 -6.91
N LYS A 56 21.73 9.85 -5.95
CA LYS A 56 20.96 8.98 -5.05
C LYS A 56 19.86 8.20 -5.76
N ILE A 57 19.18 8.83 -6.72
CA ILE A 57 18.18 8.15 -7.54
C ILE A 57 18.84 7.00 -8.29
N LYS A 58 19.99 7.26 -8.92
CA LYS A 58 20.73 6.24 -9.66
C LYS A 58 21.18 5.06 -8.79
N ASP A 59 21.67 5.34 -7.58
CA ASP A 59 22.05 4.28 -6.61
C ASP A 59 20.86 3.38 -6.23
N VAL A 60 19.68 3.99 -6.04
CA VAL A 60 18.45 3.23 -5.72
C VAL A 60 17.98 2.40 -6.91
N GLU A 61 18.05 2.95 -8.13
CA GLU A 61 17.70 2.23 -9.36
C GLU A 61 18.61 1.01 -9.58
N GLU A 62 19.93 1.17 -9.44
CA GLU A 62 20.89 0.05 -9.54
C GLU A 62 20.61 -1.04 -8.51
N ARG A 63 20.19 -0.67 -7.29
CA ARG A 63 19.81 -1.64 -6.24
C ARG A 63 18.50 -2.36 -6.53
N LEU A 64 17.54 -1.70 -7.18
CA LEU A 64 16.28 -2.32 -7.59
C LEU A 64 16.51 -3.36 -8.70
N ASP A 65 17.44 -3.12 -9.62
CA ASP A 65 17.78 -4.06 -10.70
C ASP A 65 18.39 -5.38 -10.19
N ILE A 66 19.02 -5.37 -9.02
CA ILE A 66 19.61 -6.56 -8.39
C ILE A 66 18.54 -7.40 -7.65
N LEU A 67 17.38 -6.82 -7.34
CA LEU A 67 16.35 -7.54 -6.60
C LEU A 67 15.75 -8.65 -7.47
N PRO A 68 15.64 -9.88 -6.93
CA PRO A 68 15.00 -10.96 -7.65
C PRO A 68 13.54 -10.60 -7.91
N THR A 69 13.08 -10.80 -9.14
CA THR A 69 11.66 -10.64 -9.48
C THR A 69 10.84 -11.67 -8.73
N VAL A 70 9.56 -11.36 -8.49
CA VAL A 70 8.62 -12.28 -7.81
C VAL A 70 8.62 -13.66 -8.47
N GLU A 71 8.75 -13.71 -9.80
CA GLU A 71 8.84 -14.94 -10.59
C GLU A 71 10.10 -15.76 -10.29
N THR A 72 11.25 -15.11 -10.13
CA THR A 72 12.50 -15.80 -9.74
C THR A 72 12.43 -16.35 -8.31
N VAL A 73 11.84 -15.60 -7.38
CA VAL A 73 11.63 -16.07 -6.01
C VAL A 73 10.68 -17.25 -6.00
N GLN A 74 9.57 -17.19 -6.74
CA GLN A 74 8.61 -18.30 -6.84
C GLN A 74 9.26 -19.57 -7.38
N LYS A 75 10.05 -19.47 -8.45
CA LYS A 75 10.80 -20.62 -8.99
C LYS A 75 11.78 -21.20 -7.98
N ILE A 76 12.50 -20.37 -7.24
CA ILE A 76 13.42 -20.84 -6.18
C ILE A 76 12.64 -21.56 -5.08
N VAL A 77 11.47 -21.05 -4.68
CA VAL A 77 10.60 -21.69 -3.68
C VAL A 77 10.09 -23.02 -4.20
N ASP A 78 9.58 -23.07 -5.43
CA ASP A 78 9.06 -24.30 -6.05
C ASP A 78 10.17 -25.35 -6.16
N GLU A 79 11.37 -24.98 -6.61
CA GLU A 79 12.53 -25.88 -6.63
C GLU A 79 12.93 -26.39 -5.25
N ILE A 80 12.85 -25.55 -4.22
CA ILE A 80 13.14 -25.97 -2.84
C ILE A 80 12.03 -26.91 -2.33
N MET A 81 10.77 -26.69 -2.71
CA MET A 81 9.64 -27.57 -2.37
C MET A 81 9.67 -28.90 -3.13
N GLU A 82 10.27 -28.95 -4.32
CA GLU A 82 10.51 -30.20 -5.06
C GLU A 82 11.73 -30.95 -4.51
N LYS A 83 12.84 -30.23 -4.23
CA LYS A 83 14.10 -30.82 -3.75
C LYS A 83 14.03 -31.29 -2.30
N LYS A 84 13.27 -30.60 -1.46
CA LYS A 84 12.89 -31.11 -0.16
C LYS A 84 11.55 -31.79 -0.36
N GLU A 85 11.48 -33.12 -0.28
CA GLU A 85 10.22 -33.88 -0.16
C GLU A 85 9.47 -33.51 1.15
N VAL A 86 9.15 -32.24 1.35
CA VAL A 86 8.37 -31.72 2.46
C VAL A 86 6.91 -31.95 2.08
N CYS A 87 6.56 -33.22 2.24
CA CYS A 87 5.26 -33.72 2.64
C CYS A 87 4.12 -33.62 1.63
N GLN A 88 4.03 -34.64 0.77
CA GLN A 88 2.73 -35.31 0.52
C GLN A 88 2.86 -36.85 0.55
N ASN A 89 3.74 -37.40 1.39
CA ASN A 89 3.73 -38.84 1.71
C ASN A 89 2.93 -39.09 2.99
N SER A 90 1.61 -39.12 2.79
CA SER A 90 0.57 -39.90 3.47
C SER A 90 -0.72 -39.07 3.46
N SER A 91 -1.54 -39.22 2.43
CA SER A 91 -2.95 -38.86 2.57
C SER A 91 -3.57 -39.84 3.56
N GLU A 92 -3.36 -39.57 4.85
CA GLU A 92 -4.08 -40.24 5.92
C GLU A 92 -5.56 -39.93 5.71
N THR A 93 -6.26 -40.86 5.09
CA THR A 93 -7.70 -40.75 4.88
C THR A 93 -8.36 -41.12 6.20
N TYR A 94 -9.18 -40.22 6.72
CA TYR A 94 -9.92 -40.44 7.95
C TYR A 94 -11.40 -40.59 7.63
N GLU A 95 -12.01 -41.64 8.15
CA GLU A 95 -13.46 -41.76 8.17
C GLU A 95 -13.97 -40.91 9.33
N SER A 96 -14.81 -39.92 9.03
CA SER A 96 -15.32 -38.96 10.00
C SER A 96 -16.84 -38.97 10.02
N LYS A 97 -17.44 -39.05 11.21
CA LYS A 97 -18.90 -38.99 11.40
C LYS A 97 -19.25 -38.09 12.57
N ILE A 98 -20.25 -37.22 12.39
CA ILE A 98 -20.80 -36.40 13.48
C ILE A 98 -22.02 -37.14 14.05
N VAL A 99 -22.04 -37.32 15.36
CA VAL A 99 -23.11 -38.01 16.08
C VAL A 99 -23.64 -37.15 17.23
N CYS A 100 -24.91 -37.36 17.59
CA CYS A 100 -25.59 -36.60 18.65
C CYS A 100 -26.17 -37.50 19.75
N SER A 101 -26.21 -38.82 19.57
CA SER A 101 -26.76 -39.77 20.52
C SER A 101 -25.65 -40.53 21.25
N GLU A 102 -25.82 -40.72 22.55
CA GLU A 102 -24.88 -41.46 23.40
C GLU A 102 -24.67 -42.90 22.93
N THR A 103 -25.74 -43.55 22.47
CA THR A 103 -25.69 -44.91 21.93
C THR A 103 -24.81 -45.02 20.68
N GLU A 104 -24.85 -44.04 19.77
CA GLU A 104 -23.98 -44.02 18.59
C GLU A 104 -22.52 -43.73 18.94
N ILE A 105 -22.28 -42.87 19.93
CA ILE A 105 -20.92 -42.56 20.43
C ILE A 105 -20.26 -43.84 20.96
N ILE A 106 -20.95 -44.58 21.83
CA ILE A 106 -20.44 -45.84 22.40
C ILE A 106 -20.20 -46.87 21.30
N GLN A 107 -21.13 -47.03 20.36
CA GLN A 107 -20.98 -47.97 19.24
C GLN A 107 -19.76 -47.67 18.37
N LEU A 108 -19.52 -46.39 18.04
CA LEU A 108 -18.38 -45.98 17.22
C LEU A 108 -17.07 -46.02 18.01
N SER A 109 -17.10 -45.67 19.30
CA SER A 109 -15.93 -45.81 20.19
C SER A 109 -15.46 -47.28 20.25
N ASN A 110 -16.39 -48.22 20.42
CA ASN A 110 -16.10 -49.67 20.39
C ASN A 110 -15.56 -50.16 19.04
N ARG A 111 -15.81 -49.43 17.94
CA ARG A 111 -15.27 -49.71 16.59
C ARG A 111 -13.89 -49.08 16.36
N GLY A 112 -13.33 -48.40 17.36
CA GLY A 112 -12.01 -47.77 17.31
C GLY A 112 -12.01 -46.37 16.68
N TYR A 113 -13.12 -45.63 16.75
CA TYR A 113 -13.12 -44.21 16.43
C TYR A 113 -12.69 -43.41 17.66
N ASP A 114 -11.82 -42.43 17.43
CA ASP A 114 -11.47 -41.40 18.39
C ASP A 114 -12.61 -40.38 18.51
N CYS A 115 -12.88 -39.91 19.71
CA CYS A 115 -14.02 -39.05 20.03
C CYS A 115 -13.58 -37.63 20.40
N GLN A 116 -14.15 -36.63 19.74
CA GLN A 116 -13.91 -35.22 20.04
C GLN A 116 -15.24 -34.47 20.17
N PHE A 117 -15.46 -33.81 21.30
CA PHE A 117 -16.64 -32.99 21.52
C PHE A 117 -16.57 -31.69 20.70
N ILE A 118 -17.63 -31.39 19.93
CA ILE A 118 -17.70 -30.18 19.07
C ILE A 118 -18.69 -29.13 19.65
N GLY A 119 -19.47 -29.48 20.68
CA GLY A 119 -20.48 -28.60 21.26
C GLY A 119 -21.90 -28.85 20.73
N ARG A 120 -22.90 -28.24 21.37
CA ARG A 120 -24.35 -28.45 21.09
C ARG A 120 -24.75 -29.92 21.08
N GLU A 121 -24.24 -30.70 22.05
CA GLU A 121 -24.48 -32.14 22.17
C GLU A 121 -23.98 -32.97 20.97
N LYS A 122 -23.06 -32.43 20.16
CA LYS A 122 -22.47 -33.12 19.01
C LYS A 122 -21.04 -33.58 19.26
N TRP A 123 -20.74 -34.75 18.73
CA TRP A 123 -19.43 -35.40 18.81
C TRP A 123 -18.90 -35.74 17.42
N LEU A 124 -17.63 -35.44 17.18
CA LEU A 124 -16.87 -35.87 16.01
C LEU A 124 -16.23 -37.21 16.33
N MET A 125 -16.56 -38.22 15.55
CA MET A 125 -15.94 -39.53 15.61
C MET A 125 -14.99 -39.66 14.41
N ARG A 126 -13.70 -39.94 14.63
CA ARG A 126 -12.70 -40.11 13.56
C ARG A 126 -11.96 -41.43 13.68
N LYS A 127 -11.78 -42.12 12.56
CA LYS A 127 -10.95 -43.33 12.49
C LYS A 127 -10.03 -43.24 11.27
N LYS A 128 -8.75 -43.55 11.47
CA LYS A 128 -7.78 -43.62 10.37
C LYS A 128 -8.12 -44.82 9.48
N VAL A 129 -8.36 -44.56 8.20
CA VAL A 129 -8.53 -45.59 7.18
C VAL A 129 -7.14 -45.94 6.69
N ILE A 130 -6.60 -47.05 7.19
CA ILE A 130 -5.45 -47.68 6.57
C ILE A 130 -5.99 -48.24 5.26
N GLY A 131 -5.54 -47.71 4.12
CA GLY A 131 -6.03 -48.11 2.80
C GLY A 131 -6.00 -49.63 2.65
N GLN A 132 -7.17 -50.27 2.68
CA GLN A 132 -7.32 -51.65 2.27
C GLN A 132 -7.29 -51.68 0.75
N THR A 133 -6.10 -51.84 0.18
CA THR A 133 -5.99 -52.46 -1.13
C THR A 133 -6.31 -53.96 -1.00
N GLY A 134 -7.52 -54.35 -1.42
CA GLY A 134 -7.81 -55.71 -1.89
C GLY A 134 -8.88 -56.50 -1.13
N SER A 135 -10.01 -56.75 -1.78
CA SER A 135 -10.64 -58.08 -1.89
C SER A 135 -11.93 -58.02 -2.72
N LEU A 136 -11.78 -58.04 -4.05
CA LEU A 136 -12.81 -58.61 -4.91
C LEU A 136 -12.51 -60.11 -4.99
N THR A 137 -13.20 -60.88 -4.15
CA THR A 137 -13.26 -62.33 -4.21
C THR A 137 -14.27 -62.75 -5.28
N SER A 138 -13.78 -63.58 -6.20
CA SER A 138 -14.44 -64.70 -6.92
C SER A 138 -15.72 -64.44 -7.72
#